data_AF-A0A4Q5ENM7-F1
#
_entry.id   AF-A0A4Q5ENM7-F1
#
_cell.length_a   1.000
_cell.length_b   1.000
_cell.length_c   1.000
_cell.angle_alpha   90.00
_cell.angle_beta   90.00
_cell.angle_gamma   90.00
#
_symmetry.space_group_name_H-M   'P 1'
#
loop_
_entity.id
_entity.type
_entity.pdbx_description
1 polymer ?
#
loop_
_entity_poly.entity_id
_entity_poly.type
_entity_poly.pdbx_seq_one_letter_code
_entity_poly.pdbx_strand_id
1 'polypeptide(L)'
;MKKEEYLSLIDEVIAQGPYTDTWDSLCEHPTPKWYARDKFGIFIHWGVYSVPAFGNEWYPRNMYVKGSKENLHHTEKYGTLDKFGYKDFIPQFKAEKFDPKEWAALFKEAGAKFVVPVAEHHDGFQMYASDLCRWNAAEMGPKRDILGELKTEVEKEGMVLGASSHRAEHYWFFNGGRQIPEADVNDPEYADLYGPAAGITRDMSDIYDNPPTEEHMQDWLVRTCEIVDKYQPSIVYFDWWIQQYAWKPYLRKFAAYYYNRSAQWGKETAIDAKFDAYVYGSAVNDLERGQLDHITPDLWQNDTSVAKNSWGYTIGNDYKKPSDVVLDLIDVVSKNGALLLNIGPKPDGTIPEEDAHILREMGKWLKVNGEAIYGTRYWKTFGEGPTVVPEGHFTDTYDKHFTSEDIRFTSKSNHIYATVLHWPEDGEIHIKALGNDMKLLKSTIRDIEILGTDLHPAFARNKELDISCGRGVIEAGDMPVVLKITVE
;
A
#
# COMPACT_ATOMS: atom_id res chain seq x y z
N MET A 1 -16.80 -1.01 24.61
CA MET A 1 -15.98 -0.50 25.75
C MET A 1 -15.96 1.02 25.65
N LYS A 2 -16.00 1.79 26.75
CA LYS A 2 -15.88 3.26 26.67
C LYS A 2 -14.43 3.69 26.45
N LYS A 3 -14.20 4.91 25.96
CA LYS A 3 -12.86 5.46 25.67
C LYS A 3 -11.90 5.33 26.86
N GLU A 4 -12.34 5.70 28.06
CA GLU A 4 -11.51 5.70 29.28
C GLU A 4 -11.14 4.30 29.74
N GLU A 5 -12.07 3.36 29.60
CA GLU A 5 -11.84 1.92 29.86
C GLU A 5 -10.81 1.37 28.86
N TYR A 6 -10.90 1.78 27.59
CA TYR A 6 -9.96 1.36 26.55
C TYR A 6 -8.56 1.91 26.75
N LEU A 7 -8.43 3.19 27.14
CA LEU A 7 -7.13 3.78 27.50
C LEU A 7 -6.48 3.02 28.66
N SER A 8 -7.28 2.63 29.65
CA SER A 8 -6.80 1.83 30.79
C SER A 8 -6.33 0.44 30.34
N LEU A 9 -7.07 -0.21 29.44
CA LEU A 9 -6.67 -1.49 28.83
C LEU A 9 -5.35 -1.36 28.06
N ILE A 10 -5.16 -0.26 27.34
CA ILE A 10 -3.93 -0.01 26.59
C ILE A 10 -2.73 0.04 27.54
N ASP A 11 -2.84 0.85 28.60
CA ASP A 11 -1.77 0.96 29.59
C ASP A 11 -1.53 -0.39 30.32
N GLU A 12 -2.57 -1.18 30.58
CA GLU A 12 -2.45 -2.52 31.18
C GLU A 12 -1.69 -3.50 30.27
N VAL A 13 -2.06 -3.56 28.98
CA VAL A 13 -1.38 -4.44 28.00
C VAL A 13 0.09 -4.04 27.84
N ILE A 14 0.39 -2.75 27.84
CA ILE A 14 1.78 -2.25 27.79
C ILE A 14 2.54 -2.66 29.06
N ALA A 15 1.94 -2.50 30.25
CA ALA A 15 2.60 -2.82 31.51
C ALA A 15 2.88 -4.32 31.70
N GLN A 16 2.07 -5.20 31.11
CA GLN A 16 2.20 -6.65 31.25
C GLN A 16 3.01 -7.31 30.12
N GLY A 17 3.24 -6.59 29.02
CA GLY A 17 3.89 -7.13 27.83
C GLY A 17 5.41 -6.94 27.81
N PRO A 18 6.11 -7.62 26.88
CA PRO A 18 7.56 -7.50 26.72
C PRO A 18 8.01 -6.16 26.11
N TYR A 19 7.13 -5.41 25.45
CA TYR A 19 7.42 -4.12 24.81
C TYR A 19 6.94 -2.95 25.67
N THR A 20 7.82 -2.00 25.95
CA THR A 20 7.48 -0.72 26.58
C THR A 20 7.31 0.38 25.52
N ASP A 21 6.69 1.50 25.87
CA ASP A 21 6.54 2.67 24.97
C ASP A 21 7.84 3.50 24.84
N THR A 22 8.99 2.82 24.80
CA THR A 22 10.31 3.40 24.61
C THR A 22 10.91 2.93 23.29
N TRP A 23 11.64 3.80 22.58
CA TRP A 23 12.22 3.44 21.29
C TRP A 23 13.20 2.27 21.36
N ASP A 24 14.03 2.23 22.41
CA ASP A 24 14.94 1.09 22.66
C ASP A 24 14.18 -0.24 22.72
N SER A 25 12.99 -0.26 23.33
CA SER A 25 12.17 -1.47 23.38
C SER A 25 11.48 -1.77 22.06
N LEU A 26 10.97 -0.75 21.36
CA LEU A 26 10.21 -0.92 20.13
C LEU A 26 11.07 -1.34 18.94
N CYS A 27 12.33 -0.89 18.87
CA CYS A 27 13.29 -1.29 17.82
C CYS A 27 13.72 -2.76 17.91
N GLU A 28 13.43 -3.45 19.03
CA GLU A 28 13.68 -4.89 19.17
C GLU A 28 12.56 -5.74 18.52
N HIS A 29 11.48 -5.12 18.04
CA HIS A 29 10.44 -5.86 17.31
C HIS A 29 10.92 -6.23 15.90
N PRO A 30 11.03 -7.53 15.56
CA PRO A 30 11.58 -7.94 14.28
C PRO A 30 10.57 -7.71 13.14
N THR A 31 11.06 -7.28 11.98
CA THR A 31 10.26 -7.32 10.75
C THR A 31 9.79 -8.75 10.46
N PRO A 32 8.50 -8.97 10.14
CA PRO A 32 7.98 -10.30 9.85
C PRO A 32 8.69 -11.01 8.71
N LYS A 33 9.03 -12.28 8.91
CA LYS A 33 9.71 -13.08 7.88
C LYS A 33 8.81 -13.35 6.68
N TRP A 34 7.52 -13.52 6.91
CA TRP A 34 6.54 -13.68 5.83
C TRP A 34 6.54 -12.44 4.94
N TYR A 35 6.60 -11.24 5.50
CA TYR A 35 6.52 -9.99 4.74
C TYR A 35 7.71 -9.83 3.78
N ALA A 36 8.92 -10.06 4.29
CA ALA A 36 10.14 -10.06 3.47
C ALA A 36 10.17 -11.18 2.41
N ARG A 37 9.39 -12.26 2.58
CA ARG A 37 9.27 -13.37 1.62
C ARG A 37 8.20 -13.10 0.56
N ASP A 38 7.11 -12.46 0.95
CA ASP A 38 5.85 -12.47 0.23
C ASP A 38 5.70 -11.34 -0.79
N LYS A 39 6.42 -10.23 -0.60
CA LYS A 39 6.74 -9.19 -1.61
C LYS A 39 5.60 -8.42 -2.28
N PHE A 40 4.41 -8.97 -2.44
CA PHE A 40 3.31 -8.35 -3.18
C PHE A 40 1.99 -8.47 -2.42
N GLY A 41 1.31 -7.34 -2.26
CA GLY A 41 -0.01 -7.24 -1.64
C GLY A 41 -0.94 -6.25 -2.32
N ILE A 42 -2.19 -6.26 -1.89
CA ILE A 42 -3.26 -5.39 -2.41
C ILE A 42 -3.70 -4.36 -1.36
N PHE A 43 -3.70 -3.08 -1.75
CA PHE A 43 -4.36 -1.99 -1.02
C PHE A 43 -5.77 -1.79 -1.57
N ILE A 44 -6.71 -1.30 -0.75
CA ILE A 44 -8.07 -1.02 -1.18
C ILE A 44 -8.55 0.30 -0.58
N HIS A 45 -8.63 1.34 -1.42
CA HIS A 45 -9.31 2.59 -1.09
C HIS A 45 -10.77 2.53 -1.52
N TRP A 46 -11.62 2.11 -0.59
CA TRP A 46 -13.05 1.98 -0.80
C TRP A 46 -13.85 2.45 0.42
N GLY A 47 -14.83 3.31 0.19
CA GLY A 47 -15.68 3.85 1.24
C GLY A 47 -16.74 4.80 0.69
N VAL A 48 -17.29 5.64 1.57
CA VAL A 48 -18.35 6.59 1.19
C VAL A 48 -17.87 7.58 0.11
N TYR A 49 -16.59 7.94 0.13
CA TYR A 49 -15.95 8.76 -0.90
C TYR A 49 -15.96 8.14 -2.31
N SER A 50 -16.25 6.85 -2.46
CA SER A 50 -16.43 6.19 -3.76
C SER A 50 -17.80 6.51 -4.40
N VAL A 51 -18.81 6.91 -3.61
CA VAL A 51 -20.18 7.24 -4.09
C VAL A 51 -20.21 8.38 -5.11
N PRO A 52 -19.59 9.54 -4.86
CA PRO A 52 -19.61 10.64 -5.84
C PRO A 52 -18.88 10.29 -7.14
N ALA A 53 -17.93 9.35 -7.11
CA ALA A 53 -17.12 8.89 -8.23
C ALA A 53 -16.46 10.03 -9.01
N PHE A 54 -15.96 11.04 -8.31
CA PHE A 54 -15.43 12.28 -8.89
C PHE A 54 -14.22 12.79 -8.10
N GLY A 55 -13.23 13.35 -8.81
CA GLY A 55 -12.04 13.93 -8.19
C GLY A 55 -11.06 12.85 -7.75
N ASN A 56 -11.20 12.39 -6.50
CA ASN A 56 -10.43 11.33 -5.86
C ASN A 56 -11.05 11.02 -4.47
N GLU A 57 -10.41 10.18 -3.67
CA GLU A 57 -10.78 9.88 -2.28
C GLU A 57 -10.77 11.10 -1.33
N TRP A 58 -10.20 12.24 -1.76
CA TRP A 58 -10.30 13.54 -1.08
C TRP A 58 -11.53 14.38 -1.49
N TYR A 59 -12.44 13.84 -2.30
CA TYR A 59 -13.73 14.47 -2.57
C TYR A 59 -14.45 14.99 -1.31
N PRO A 60 -14.51 14.26 -0.17
CA PRO A 60 -15.20 14.72 1.03
C PRO A 60 -14.62 16.00 1.60
N ARG A 61 -13.32 16.23 1.43
CA ARG A 61 -12.65 17.48 1.80
C ARG A 61 -12.90 18.56 0.75
N ASN A 62 -12.61 18.24 -0.50
CA ASN A 62 -12.56 19.23 -1.58
C ASN A 62 -13.93 19.78 -1.95
N MET A 63 -15.02 19.03 -1.70
CA MET A 63 -16.39 19.54 -1.89
C MET A 63 -16.72 20.74 -0.98
N TYR A 64 -15.99 20.94 0.13
CA TYR A 64 -16.12 22.11 1.01
C TYR A 64 -15.07 23.20 0.73
N VAL A 65 -14.25 23.06 -0.31
CA VAL A 65 -13.31 24.11 -0.74
C VAL A 65 -13.99 24.93 -1.84
N LYS A 66 -14.47 26.13 -1.49
CA LYS A 66 -15.24 26.98 -2.41
C LYS A 66 -14.48 27.21 -3.73
N GLY A 67 -15.11 26.86 -4.84
CA GLY A 67 -14.57 27.02 -6.19
C GLY A 67 -13.62 25.92 -6.67
N SER A 68 -13.36 24.89 -5.86
CA SER A 68 -12.68 23.67 -6.33
C SER A 68 -13.53 22.95 -7.40
N LYS A 69 -12.90 22.07 -8.19
CA LYS A 69 -13.62 21.25 -9.18
C LYS A 69 -14.69 20.38 -8.50
N GLU A 70 -14.41 19.86 -7.31
CA GLU A 70 -15.31 19.02 -6.52
C GLU A 70 -16.48 19.83 -5.96
N ASN A 71 -16.24 21.05 -5.46
CA ASN A 71 -17.28 21.92 -4.94
C ASN A 71 -18.25 22.38 -6.05
N LEU A 72 -17.74 22.72 -7.23
CA LEU A 72 -18.55 23.07 -8.39
C LEU A 72 -19.38 21.87 -8.87
N HIS A 73 -18.75 20.69 -9.02
CA HIS A 73 -19.44 19.45 -9.35
C HIS A 73 -20.52 19.10 -8.33
N HIS A 74 -20.22 19.27 -7.04
CA HIS A 74 -21.17 18.99 -5.96
C HIS A 74 -22.41 19.87 -6.05
N THR A 75 -22.18 21.17 -6.23
CA THR A 75 -23.25 22.17 -6.34
C THR A 75 -24.14 21.91 -7.55
N GLU A 76 -23.56 21.53 -8.68
CA GLU A 76 -24.29 21.22 -9.91
C GLU A 76 -25.12 19.94 -9.80
N LYS A 77 -24.55 18.87 -9.22
CA LYS A 77 -25.14 17.52 -9.23
C LYS A 77 -26.07 17.24 -8.04
N TYR A 78 -25.71 17.71 -6.84
CA TYR A 78 -26.39 17.37 -5.59
C TYR A 78 -27.07 18.59 -4.94
N GLY A 79 -26.57 19.79 -5.20
CA GLY A 79 -27.11 21.05 -4.69
C GLY A 79 -26.18 21.71 -3.66
N THR A 80 -26.72 22.70 -2.95
CA THR A 80 -25.98 23.47 -1.95
C THR A 80 -25.70 22.65 -0.68
N LEU A 81 -24.62 22.99 0.03
CA LEU A 81 -24.10 22.22 1.17
C LEU A 81 -25.02 22.18 2.40
N ASP A 82 -26.04 23.05 2.46
CA ASP A 82 -27.13 23.01 3.45
C ASP A 82 -28.21 21.97 3.13
N LYS A 83 -28.32 21.57 1.86
CA LYS A 83 -29.31 20.60 1.39
C LYS A 83 -28.72 19.22 1.20
N PHE A 84 -27.46 19.17 0.78
CA PHE A 84 -26.73 17.95 0.56
C PHE A 84 -25.27 18.18 0.95
N GLY A 85 -24.83 17.53 2.01
CA GLY A 85 -23.44 17.50 2.46
C GLY A 85 -22.90 16.07 2.48
N TYR A 86 -21.69 15.87 2.99
CA TYR A 86 -20.99 14.60 2.86
C TYR A 86 -21.73 13.44 3.54
N LYS A 87 -22.34 13.68 4.70
CA LYS A 87 -23.17 12.70 5.43
C LYS A 87 -24.28 12.08 4.54
N ASP A 88 -24.77 12.82 3.54
CA ASP A 88 -25.88 12.38 2.69
C ASP A 88 -25.45 11.34 1.63
N PHE A 89 -24.14 11.11 1.47
CA PHE A 89 -23.61 9.98 0.70
C PHE A 89 -23.59 8.67 1.49
N ILE A 90 -23.55 8.71 2.82
CA ILE A 90 -23.50 7.51 3.67
C ILE A 90 -24.67 6.54 3.39
N PRO A 91 -25.95 6.98 3.34
CA PRO A 91 -27.05 6.06 3.00
C PRO A 91 -27.04 5.58 1.54
N GLN A 92 -26.25 6.21 0.66
CA GLN A 92 -26.10 5.80 -0.74
C GLN A 92 -24.99 4.77 -0.94
N PHE A 93 -24.02 4.70 -0.02
CA PHE A 93 -23.00 3.67 -0.01
C PHE A 93 -23.59 2.36 0.52
N LYS A 94 -24.15 1.54 -0.38
CA LYS A 94 -24.89 0.32 0.00
C LYS A 94 -24.12 -0.98 -0.21
N ALA A 95 -23.05 -0.96 -1.02
CA ALA A 95 -22.29 -2.17 -1.34
C ALA A 95 -23.14 -3.36 -1.84
N GLU A 96 -24.17 -3.09 -2.65
CA GLU A 96 -25.21 -4.07 -3.04
C GLU A 96 -24.68 -5.29 -3.80
N LYS A 97 -23.49 -5.18 -4.40
CA LYS A 97 -22.79 -6.23 -5.15
C LYS A 97 -21.42 -6.56 -4.55
N PHE A 98 -21.15 -6.14 -3.32
CA PHE A 98 -19.92 -6.51 -2.63
C PHE A 98 -19.93 -7.98 -2.26
N ASP A 99 -18.98 -8.73 -2.84
CA ASP A 99 -18.68 -10.11 -2.48
C ASP A 99 -17.20 -10.23 -2.05
N PRO A 100 -16.92 -10.39 -0.75
CA PRO A 100 -15.55 -10.52 -0.25
C PRO A 100 -14.84 -11.78 -0.78
N LYS A 101 -15.58 -12.81 -1.15
CA LYS A 101 -15.03 -14.06 -1.70
C LYS A 101 -14.56 -13.85 -3.14
N GLU A 102 -15.34 -13.13 -3.95
CA GLU A 102 -14.93 -12.79 -5.32
C GLU A 102 -13.68 -11.89 -5.31
N TRP A 103 -13.62 -10.93 -4.38
CA TRP A 103 -12.43 -10.08 -4.18
C TRP A 103 -11.21 -10.91 -3.78
N ALA A 104 -11.33 -11.75 -2.75
CA ALA A 104 -10.22 -12.59 -2.29
C ALA A 104 -9.73 -13.55 -3.39
N ALA A 105 -10.64 -14.13 -4.18
CA ALA A 105 -10.30 -14.98 -5.32
C ALA A 105 -9.50 -14.21 -6.39
N LEU A 106 -9.91 -12.97 -6.72
CA LEU A 106 -9.19 -12.12 -7.66
C LEU A 106 -7.80 -11.74 -7.13
N PHE A 107 -7.67 -11.38 -5.85
CA PHE A 107 -6.38 -11.02 -5.27
C PHE A 107 -5.40 -12.19 -5.26
N LYS A 108 -5.90 -13.40 -4.97
CA LYS A 108 -5.12 -14.62 -5.09
C LYS A 108 -4.73 -14.92 -6.54
N GLU A 109 -5.66 -14.76 -7.48
CA GLU A 109 -5.38 -14.89 -8.91
C GLU A 109 -4.27 -13.94 -9.36
N ALA A 110 -4.28 -12.70 -8.84
CA ALA A 110 -3.24 -11.71 -9.07
C ALA A 110 -1.86 -12.08 -8.49
N GLY A 111 -1.79 -13.10 -7.63
CA GLY A 111 -0.57 -13.53 -6.96
C GLY A 111 -0.32 -12.83 -5.61
N ALA A 112 -1.25 -12.00 -5.12
CA ALA A 112 -1.08 -11.32 -3.85
C ALA A 112 -0.89 -12.32 -2.70
N LYS A 113 -0.12 -11.88 -1.69
CA LYS A 113 0.15 -12.65 -0.47
C LYS A 113 -0.39 -11.98 0.77
N PHE A 114 -0.66 -10.67 0.69
CA PHE A 114 -1.30 -9.92 1.74
C PHE A 114 -2.27 -8.89 1.18
N VAL A 115 -3.26 -8.49 1.97
CA VAL A 115 -4.29 -7.51 1.61
C VAL A 115 -4.46 -6.55 2.77
N VAL A 116 -4.40 -5.25 2.49
CA VAL A 116 -4.50 -4.18 3.48
C VAL A 116 -5.67 -3.28 3.10
N PRO A 117 -6.92 -3.53 3.53
CA PRO A 117 -8.02 -2.61 3.25
C PRO A 117 -7.87 -1.32 4.07
N VAL A 118 -8.35 -0.19 3.54
CA VAL A 118 -8.54 1.03 4.34
C VAL A 118 -9.69 0.79 5.31
N ALA A 119 -9.35 0.56 6.59
CA ALA A 119 -10.33 0.37 7.65
C ALA A 119 -11.03 1.69 8.01
N GLU A 120 -10.28 2.79 7.93
CA GLU A 120 -10.79 4.14 8.11
C GLU A 120 -9.92 5.13 7.32
N HIS A 121 -10.54 5.92 6.45
CA HIS A 121 -9.86 6.98 5.71
C HIS A 121 -9.99 8.32 6.45
N HIS A 122 -9.51 9.42 5.85
CA HIS A 122 -9.57 10.76 6.46
C HIS A 122 -11.00 11.28 6.69
N ASP A 123 -12.01 10.68 6.05
CA ASP A 123 -13.41 11.10 6.13
C ASP A 123 -14.10 10.66 7.43
N GLY A 124 -13.43 9.82 8.25
CA GLY A 124 -13.90 9.40 9.57
C GLY A 124 -14.97 8.30 9.55
N PHE A 125 -15.34 7.79 8.37
CA PHE A 125 -16.28 6.67 8.24
C PHE A 125 -15.54 5.34 8.35
N GLN A 126 -15.97 4.52 9.30
CA GLN A 126 -15.30 3.26 9.61
C GLN A 126 -15.86 2.11 8.78
N MET A 127 -15.00 1.40 8.07
CA MET A 127 -15.35 0.24 7.24
C MET A 127 -15.45 -1.07 8.03
N TYR A 128 -15.69 -0.97 9.34
CA TYR A 128 -15.72 -2.10 10.27
C TYR A 128 -16.75 -1.87 11.38
N ALA A 129 -17.14 -2.94 12.08
CA ALA A 129 -18.06 -2.81 13.22
C ALA A 129 -17.36 -2.16 14.42
N SER A 130 -17.43 -0.84 14.58
CA SER A 130 -16.87 -0.11 15.73
C SER A 130 -17.87 0.02 16.88
N ASP A 131 -17.38 -0.13 18.11
CA ASP A 131 -18.13 0.15 19.34
C ASP A 131 -17.96 1.61 19.80
N LEU A 132 -17.02 2.35 19.19
CA LEU A 132 -16.63 3.70 19.57
C LEU A 132 -17.28 4.78 18.69
N CYS A 133 -17.93 4.39 17.59
CA CYS A 133 -18.52 5.29 16.62
C CYS A 133 -19.76 4.70 15.97
N ARG A 134 -20.83 5.48 15.88
CA ARG A 134 -22.02 5.10 15.09
C ARG A 134 -21.80 5.23 13.58
N TRP A 135 -20.83 6.05 13.15
CA TRP A 135 -20.52 6.30 11.73
C TRP A 135 -19.65 5.18 11.16
N ASN A 136 -20.25 4.01 11.01
CA ASN A 136 -19.56 2.82 10.52
C ASN A 136 -20.42 1.99 9.56
N ALA A 137 -19.77 1.16 8.75
CA ALA A 137 -20.39 0.34 7.72
C ALA A 137 -21.31 -0.76 8.27
N ALA A 138 -21.14 -1.18 9.53
CA ALA A 138 -21.99 -2.19 10.16
C ALA A 138 -23.34 -1.60 10.62
N GLU A 139 -23.38 -0.32 10.99
CA GLU A 139 -24.61 0.37 11.41
C GLU A 139 -25.30 1.14 10.26
N MET A 140 -24.52 1.68 9.34
CA MET A 140 -24.96 2.57 8.28
C MET A 140 -24.56 2.07 6.89
N GLY A 141 -25.18 2.63 5.84
CA GLY A 141 -24.87 2.29 4.45
C GLY A 141 -25.03 0.78 4.18
N PRO A 142 -23.94 0.00 4.03
CA PRO A 142 -24.01 -1.44 3.75
C PRO A 142 -24.66 -2.29 4.84
N LYS A 143 -24.60 -1.84 6.11
CA LYS A 143 -24.96 -2.64 7.30
C LYS A 143 -24.21 -3.97 7.38
N ARG A 144 -22.91 -3.91 7.11
CA ARG A 144 -21.98 -5.03 7.01
C ARG A 144 -20.65 -4.68 7.66
N ASP A 145 -20.05 -5.65 8.33
CA ASP A 145 -18.68 -5.53 8.85
C ASP A 145 -17.67 -5.83 7.73
N ILE A 146 -17.42 -4.83 6.88
CA ILE A 146 -16.64 -5.01 5.64
C ILE A 146 -15.23 -5.55 5.93
N LEU A 147 -14.52 -4.97 6.91
CA LEU A 147 -13.18 -5.43 7.29
C LEU A 147 -13.20 -6.86 7.84
N GLY A 148 -14.18 -7.22 8.68
CA GLY A 148 -14.33 -8.57 9.22
C GLY A 148 -14.68 -9.63 8.16
N GLU A 149 -15.50 -9.25 7.18
CA GLU A 149 -15.83 -10.10 6.03
C GLU A 149 -14.63 -10.31 5.11
N LEU A 150 -13.87 -9.25 4.82
CA LEU A 150 -12.62 -9.35 4.05
C LEU A 150 -11.57 -10.19 4.78
N LYS A 151 -11.41 -10.00 6.11
CA LYS A 151 -10.55 -10.83 6.95
C LYS A 151 -10.80 -12.31 6.70
N THR A 152 -12.07 -12.68 6.79
CA THR A 152 -12.51 -14.06 6.72
C THR A 152 -12.17 -14.69 5.36
N GLU A 153 -12.46 -14.01 4.25
CA GLU A 153 -12.24 -14.58 2.92
C GLU A 153 -10.77 -14.50 2.46
N VAL A 154 -10.06 -13.42 2.80
CA VAL A 154 -8.61 -13.27 2.52
C VAL A 154 -7.80 -14.37 3.21
N GLU A 155 -8.07 -14.64 4.49
CA GLU A 155 -7.35 -15.68 5.23
C GLU A 155 -7.74 -17.09 4.77
N LYS A 156 -9.00 -17.32 4.36
CA LYS A 156 -9.42 -18.60 3.74
C LYS A 156 -8.65 -18.91 2.47
N GLU A 157 -8.31 -17.88 1.69
CA GLU A 157 -7.52 -18.03 0.47
C GLU A 157 -6.01 -18.17 0.73
N GLY A 158 -5.58 -18.09 1.99
CA GLY A 158 -4.20 -18.26 2.43
C GLY A 158 -3.35 -16.99 2.34
N MET A 159 -3.98 -15.82 2.22
CA MET A 159 -3.32 -14.52 2.24
C MET A 159 -3.36 -13.91 3.65
N VAL A 160 -2.43 -13.02 3.92
CA VAL A 160 -2.34 -12.30 5.19
C VAL A 160 -3.21 -11.04 5.15
N LEU A 161 -4.05 -10.83 6.16
CA LEU A 161 -4.78 -9.57 6.31
C LEU A 161 -3.92 -8.52 7.07
N GLY A 162 -3.89 -7.29 6.56
CA GLY A 162 -3.56 -6.06 7.29
C GLY A 162 -4.75 -5.09 7.36
N ALA A 163 -4.55 -3.91 7.92
CA ALA A 163 -5.55 -2.85 7.95
C ALA A 163 -4.85 -1.47 7.91
N SER A 164 -5.45 -0.50 7.23
CA SER A 164 -4.94 0.87 7.19
C SER A 164 -5.84 1.84 7.96
N SER A 165 -5.21 2.78 8.67
CA SER A 165 -5.87 3.89 9.36
C SER A 165 -5.27 5.24 8.92
N HIS A 166 -6.11 6.08 8.32
CA HIS A 166 -5.76 7.43 7.87
C HIS A 166 -6.48 8.49 8.73
N ARG A 167 -6.82 8.14 9.98
CA ARG A 167 -7.63 8.97 10.87
C ARG A 167 -6.90 10.22 11.37
N ALA A 168 -5.58 10.27 11.31
CA ALA A 168 -4.82 11.39 11.87
C ALA A 168 -5.28 12.73 11.26
N GLU A 169 -5.38 12.77 9.93
CA GLU A 169 -5.80 13.91 9.11
C GLU A 169 -7.25 14.33 9.36
N HIS A 170 -8.09 13.41 9.85
CA HIS A 170 -9.49 13.71 10.19
C HIS A 170 -9.63 14.90 11.13
N TYR A 171 -8.58 15.22 11.92
CA TYR A 171 -8.49 16.40 12.75
C TYR A 171 -8.87 17.71 12.00
N TRP A 172 -8.36 17.87 10.77
CA TRP A 172 -8.49 19.08 9.96
C TRP A 172 -9.18 18.84 8.61
N PHE A 173 -9.51 17.59 8.28
CA PHE A 173 -9.95 17.20 6.93
C PHE A 173 -11.16 17.99 6.42
N PHE A 174 -12.13 18.27 7.28
CA PHE A 174 -13.36 19.03 6.95
C PHE A 174 -13.31 20.53 7.24
N ASN A 175 -12.13 21.09 7.52
CA ASN A 175 -11.99 22.48 7.96
C ASN A 175 -12.47 23.55 6.96
N GLY A 176 -12.49 23.24 5.66
CA GLY A 176 -13.10 24.10 4.64
C GLY A 176 -14.59 24.35 4.90
N GLY A 177 -15.29 23.34 5.42
CA GLY A 177 -16.73 23.45 5.74
C GLY A 177 -17.02 24.45 6.85
N ARG A 178 -16.08 24.67 7.77
CA ARG A 178 -16.20 25.69 8.83
C ARG A 178 -16.26 27.12 8.29
N GLN A 179 -15.81 27.34 7.06
CA GLN A 179 -15.83 28.66 6.40
C GLN A 179 -17.13 28.93 5.62
N ILE A 180 -18.02 27.93 5.54
CA ILE A 180 -19.28 27.98 4.80
C ILE A 180 -20.40 27.90 5.83
N PRO A 181 -21.03 29.03 6.24
CA PRO A 181 -21.98 29.06 7.35
C PRO A 181 -23.11 28.03 7.27
N GLU A 182 -23.57 27.76 6.05
CA GLU A 182 -24.67 26.86 5.75
C GLU A 182 -24.27 25.39 5.57
N ALA A 183 -22.97 25.06 5.58
CA ALA A 183 -22.50 23.68 5.45
C ALA A 183 -22.80 22.84 6.69
N ASP A 184 -23.18 21.58 6.46
CA ASP A 184 -23.52 20.61 7.50
C ASP A 184 -22.39 20.26 8.48
N VAL A 185 -21.12 20.55 8.13
CA VAL A 185 -19.98 20.51 9.05
C VAL A 185 -20.21 21.40 10.30
N ASN A 186 -21.05 22.44 10.18
CA ASN A 186 -21.39 23.35 11.27
C ASN A 186 -22.62 22.93 12.09
N ASP A 187 -23.30 21.85 11.71
CA ASP A 187 -24.45 21.33 12.45
C ASP A 187 -23.97 20.48 13.65
N PRO A 188 -24.34 20.84 14.90
CA PRO A 188 -23.98 20.07 16.09
C PRO A 188 -24.43 18.60 16.08
N GLU A 189 -25.47 18.25 15.31
CA GLU A 189 -25.96 16.87 15.21
C GLU A 189 -24.93 15.91 14.57
N TYR A 190 -24.08 16.43 13.67
CA TYR A 190 -23.09 15.67 12.91
C TYR A 190 -21.64 15.94 13.35
N ALA A 191 -21.44 16.63 14.47
CA ALA A 191 -20.11 16.98 14.95
C ALA A 191 -19.21 15.74 15.19
N ASP A 192 -19.80 14.59 15.54
CA ASP A 192 -19.09 13.33 15.75
C ASP A 192 -18.68 12.62 14.45
N LEU A 193 -19.24 13.00 13.29
CA LEU A 193 -18.78 12.57 11.96
C LEU A 193 -17.64 13.44 11.44
N TYR A 194 -17.76 14.76 11.57
CA TYR A 194 -16.85 15.71 10.93
C TYR A 194 -15.58 15.98 11.72
N GLY A 195 -15.48 15.41 12.92
CA GLY A 195 -14.37 15.61 13.83
C GLY A 195 -14.23 17.08 14.28
N PRO A 196 -13.07 17.45 14.82
CA PRO A 196 -12.80 18.82 15.21
C PRO A 196 -12.91 19.79 14.02
N ALA A 197 -12.62 19.32 12.80
CA ALA A 197 -12.51 20.14 11.59
C ALA A 197 -11.67 21.41 11.87
N ALA A 198 -10.54 21.21 12.55
CA ALA A 198 -9.69 22.25 13.10
C ALA A 198 -9.03 23.11 12.02
N GLY A 199 -8.58 24.30 12.40
CA GLY A 199 -7.99 25.29 11.50
C GLY A 199 -6.84 24.77 10.63
N ILE A 200 -6.51 25.52 9.59
CA ILE A 200 -5.56 25.11 8.55
C ILE A 200 -4.14 25.01 9.13
N THR A 201 -3.49 23.86 8.92
CA THR A 201 -2.04 23.75 8.97
C THR A 201 -1.46 24.69 7.92
N ARG A 202 -0.84 25.77 8.38
CA ARG A 202 -0.32 26.87 7.57
C ARG A 202 0.88 26.43 6.75
N ASP A 203 1.66 25.50 7.29
CA ASP A 203 2.78 24.86 6.62
C ASP A 203 2.72 23.35 6.83
N MET A 204 2.32 22.61 5.79
CA MET A 204 2.22 21.15 5.83
C MET A 204 3.59 20.45 5.99
N SER A 205 4.70 21.18 5.79
CA SER A 205 6.06 20.66 6.00
C SER A 205 6.59 20.89 7.42
N ASP A 206 5.93 21.74 8.21
CA ASP A 206 6.30 21.97 9.60
C ASP A 206 5.59 20.97 10.53
N ILE A 207 6.36 20.03 11.07
CA ILE A 207 5.88 18.99 11.99
C ILE A 207 5.49 19.51 13.39
N TYR A 208 5.60 20.83 13.63
CA TYR A 208 5.14 21.49 14.85
C TYR A 208 3.90 22.36 14.64
N ASP A 209 3.46 22.55 13.39
CA ASP A 209 2.30 23.41 13.09
C ASP A 209 0.98 22.68 13.29
N ASN A 210 -0.01 23.41 13.81
CA ASN A 210 -1.38 22.93 14.04
C ASN A 210 -1.45 21.57 14.80
N PRO A 211 -0.86 21.47 16.00
CA PRO A 211 -0.83 20.22 16.73
C PRO A 211 -2.27 19.75 17.07
N PRO A 212 -2.59 18.46 16.88
CA PRO A 212 -3.87 17.91 17.29
C PRO A 212 -4.08 18.01 18.80
N THR A 213 -5.34 18.11 19.23
CA THR A 213 -5.68 18.09 20.65
C THR A 213 -5.39 16.72 21.27
N GLU A 214 -5.12 16.70 22.57
CA GLU A 214 -4.99 15.45 23.33
C GLU A 214 -6.23 14.55 23.17
N GLU A 215 -7.43 15.14 23.14
CA GLU A 215 -8.67 14.41 22.93
C GLU A 215 -8.68 13.65 21.59
N HIS A 216 -8.27 14.31 20.50
CA HIS A 216 -8.18 13.70 19.17
C HIS A 216 -7.09 12.62 19.12
N MET A 217 -5.94 12.86 19.75
CA MET A 217 -4.86 11.88 19.78
C MET A 217 -5.23 10.62 20.58
N GLN A 218 -5.92 10.78 21.71
CA GLN A 218 -6.45 9.66 22.47
C GLN A 218 -7.55 8.90 21.70
N ASP A 219 -8.42 9.62 21.00
CA ASP A 219 -9.47 9.02 20.16
C ASP A 219 -8.87 8.21 18.99
N TRP A 220 -7.87 8.76 18.30
CA TRP A 220 -7.07 8.05 17.30
C TRP A 220 -6.44 6.77 17.88
N LEU A 221 -5.84 6.86 19.07
CA LEU A 221 -5.18 5.73 19.72
C LEU A 221 -6.19 4.60 19.99
N VAL A 222 -7.32 4.90 20.65
CA VAL A 222 -8.30 3.85 21.02
C VAL A 222 -8.96 3.21 19.80
N ARG A 223 -9.24 3.97 18.73
CA ARG A 223 -9.83 3.43 17.50
C ARG A 223 -8.86 2.55 16.73
N THR A 224 -7.59 2.93 16.71
CA THR A 224 -6.55 2.10 16.08
C THR A 224 -6.33 0.82 16.90
N CYS A 225 -6.35 0.89 18.24
CA CYS A 225 -6.32 -0.29 19.11
C CYS A 225 -7.58 -1.16 18.97
N GLU A 226 -8.76 -0.58 18.71
CA GLU A 226 -9.98 -1.33 18.40
C GLU A 226 -9.83 -2.18 17.14
N ILE A 227 -9.25 -1.61 16.08
CA ILE A 227 -8.94 -2.37 14.85
C ILE A 227 -8.02 -3.56 15.18
N VAL A 228 -6.97 -3.31 15.99
CA VAL A 228 -6.03 -4.34 16.43
C VAL A 228 -6.75 -5.47 17.15
N ASP A 229 -7.55 -5.16 18.18
CA ASP A 229 -8.17 -6.20 19.00
C ASP A 229 -9.27 -6.98 18.27
N LYS A 230 -10.06 -6.31 17.43
CA LYS A 230 -11.18 -6.94 16.72
C LYS A 230 -10.71 -7.79 15.54
N TYR A 231 -9.73 -7.31 14.77
CA TYR A 231 -9.38 -7.92 13.48
C TYR A 231 -7.98 -8.55 13.46
N GLN A 232 -7.14 -8.29 14.46
CA GLN A 232 -5.78 -8.83 14.57
C GLN A 232 -5.01 -8.73 13.24
N PRO A 233 -4.96 -7.55 12.60
CA PRO A 233 -4.22 -7.38 11.35
C PRO A 233 -2.74 -7.73 11.58
N SER A 234 -2.07 -8.18 10.53
CA SER A 234 -0.63 -8.50 10.56
C SER A 234 0.22 -7.32 10.06
N ILE A 235 -0.41 -6.36 9.38
CA ILE A 235 0.15 -5.05 9.06
C ILE A 235 -0.84 -4.01 9.56
N VAL A 236 -0.39 -3.02 10.32
CA VAL A 236 -1.14 -1.78 10.53
C VAL A 236 -0.43 -0.68 9.77
N TYR A 237 -1.10 -0.15 8.75
CA TYR A 237 -0.59 0.91 7.90
C TYR A 237 -1.10 2.27 8.36
N PHE A 238 -0.23 3.29 8.32
CA PHE A 238 -0.58 4.67 8.62
C PHE A 238 -0.27 5.62 7.47
N ASP A 239 -1.17 6.59 7.29
CA ASP A 239 -0.93 7.73 6.40
C ASP A 239 -0.04 8.81 7.03
N TRP A 240 0.43 9.77 6.24
CA TRP A 240 1.61 10.57 6.55
C TRP A 240 1.48 11.53 7.74
N TRP A 241 0.30 12.06 8.06
CA TRP A 241 0.19 13.20 9.00
C TRP A 241 0.51 12.80 10.46
N ILE A 242 0.61 11.51 10.76
CA ILE A 242 1.13 11.02 12.04
C ILE A 242 2.58 11.44 12.32
N GLN A 243 3.31 11.98 11.33
CA GLN A 243 4.68 12.43 11.54
C GLN A 243 4.81 13.63 12.49
N GLN A 244 3.74 14.43 12.67
CA GLN A 244 3.73 15.60 13.54
C GLN A 244 4.26 15.27 14.95
N TYR A 245 5.01 16.21 15.54
CA TYR A 245 5.69 16.00 16.83
C TYR A 245 4.71 15.61 17.95
N ALA A 246 3.49 16.15 17.93
CA ALA A 246 2.46 15.85 18.92
C ALA A 246 2.09 14.36 19.00
N TRP A 247 2.19 13.62 17.89
CA TRP A 247 1.84 12.20 17.83
C TRP A 247 2.88 11.29 18.49
N LYS A 248 4.15 11.72 18.66
CA LYS A 248 5.25 10.83 19.07
C LYS A 248 4.96 10.02 20.35
N PRO A 249 4.35 10.59 21.42
CA PRO A 249 3.96 9.80 22.59
C PRO A 249 2.90 8.72 22.27
N TYR A 250 1.94 9.04 21.41
CA TYR A 250 0.82 8.15 21.05
C TYR A 250 1.26 7.05 20.08
N LEU A 251 2.20 7.34 19.17
CA LEU A 251 2.82 6.34 18.30
C LEU A 251 3.57 5.28 19.10
N ARG A 252 4.36 5.71 20.10
CA ARG A 252 5.05 4.76 20.99
C ARG A 252 4.07 3.89 21.78
N LYS A 253 3.00 4.50 22.32
CA LYS A 253 1.93 3.74 23.00
C LYS A 253 1.26 2.74 22.07
N PHE A 254 0.89 3.15 20.86
CA PHE A 254 0.26 2.27 19.88
C PHE A 254 1.19 1.10 19.52
N ALA A 255 2.45 1.37 19.20
CA ALA A 255 3.41 0.32 18.85
C ALA A 255 3.64 -0.66 20.00
N ALA A 256 3.83 -0.16 21.23
CA ALA A 256 3.96 -1.02 22.39
C ALA A 256 2.72 -1.90 22.58
N TYR A 257 1.52 -1.32 22.49
CA TYR A 257 0.27 -2.05 22.56
C TYR A 257 0.17 -3.16 21.52
N TYR A 258 0.37 -2.81 20.25
CA TYR A 258 0.22 -3.72 19.12
C TYR A 258 1.29 -4.82 19.13
N TYR A 259 2.55 -4.51 19.44
CA TYR A 259 3.62 -5.50 19.55
C TYR A 259 3.43 -6.43 20.76
N ASN A 260 2.83 -5.94 21.86
CA ASN A 260 2.44 -6.80 22.97
C ASN A 260 1.27 -7.72 22.63
N ARG A 261 0.27 -7.23 21.89
CA ARG A 261 -0.81 -8.08 21.35
C ARG A 261 -0.28 -9.15 20.41
N SER A 262 0.59 -8.76 19.50
CA SER A 262 1.34 -9.63 18.60
C SER A 262 2.07 -10.76 19.35
N ALA A 263 2.79 -10.43 20.43
CA ALA A 263 3.44 -11.40 21.30
C ALA A 263 2.44 -12.34 22.02
N GLN A 264 1.31 -11.81 22.49
CA GLN A 264 0.24 -12.61 23.11
C GLN A 264 -0.37 -13.62 22.12
N TRP A 265 -0.52 -13.23 20.86
CA TRP A 265 -1.07 -14.09 19.80
C TRP A 265 -0.03 -15.04 19.19
N GLY A 266 1.25 -14.83 19.45
CA GLY A 266 2.34 -15.55 18.77
C GLY A 266 2.33 -15.30 17.25
N LYS A 267 1.96 -14.10 16.83
CA LYS A 267 1.75 -13.72 15.42
C LYS A 267 2.80 -12.70 15.00
N GLU A 268 3.43 -12.87 13.83
CA GLU A 268 4.37 -11.85 13.32
C GLU A 268 3.59 -10.66 12.74
N THR A 269 3.92 -9.44 13.18
CA THR A 269 3.22 -8.19 12.82
C THR A 269 4.17 -7.10 12.37
N ALA A 270 3.70 -6.15 11.57
CA ALA A 270 4.45 -4.94 11.21
C ALA A 270 3.58 -3.68 11.34
N ILE A 271 4.24 -2.56 11.60
CA ILE A 271 3.69 -1.22 11.38
C ILE A 271 4.33 -0.67 10.13
N ASP A 272 3.52 -0.13 9.22
CA ASP A 272 3.98 0.55 8.02
C ASP A 272 3.68 2.05 8.17
N ALA A 273 4.69 2.89 7.95
CA ALA A 273 4.56 4.32 8.13
C ALA A 273 5.45 5.10 7.17
N LYS A 274 4.99 6.29 6.79
CA LYS A 274 5.71 7.20 5.91
C LYS A 274 6.70 8.08 6.70
N PHE A 275 7.76 8.51 6.01
CA PHE A 275 8.75 9.46 6.54
C PHE A 275 9.34 9.02 7.89
N ASP A 276 9.71 9.97 8.74
CA ASP A 276 10.24 9.73 10.09
C ASP A 276 9.12 9.72 11.15
N ALA A 277 7.93 9.23 10.81
CA ALA A 277 6.83 9.11 11.78
C ALA A 277 7.23 8.23 12.97
N TYR A 278 7.85 7.09 12.67
CA TYR A 278 8.51 6.21 13.61
C TYR A 278 10.03 6.36 13.49
N VAL A 279 10.78 6.02 14.55
CA VAL A 279 12.24 6.03 14.46
C VAL A 279 12.72 4.86 13.59
N TYR A 280 13.84 5.07 12.90
CA TYR A 280 14.45 4.05 12.04
C TYR A 280 14.59 2.70 12.75
N GLY A 281 14.11 1.63 12.12
CA GLY A 281 14.15 0.26 12.65
C GLY A 281 12.98 -0.13 13.56
N SER A 282 12.07 0.78 13.91
CA SER A 282 10.88 0.46 14.74
C SER A 282 9.59 0.19 13.94
N ALA A 283 9.60 0.49 12.63
CA ALA A 283 8.50 0.28 11.69
C ALA A 283 9.09 0.07 10.28
N VAL A 284 8.29 -0.51 9.38
CA VAL A 284 8.62 -0.62 7.95
C VAL A 284 8.36 0.74 7.31
N ASN A 285 9.36 1.29 6.64
CA ASN A 285 9.23 2.56 5.94
C ASN A 285 8.43 2.36 4.65
N ASP A 286 7.45 3.22 4.43
CA ASP A 286 6.53 3.19 3.30
C ASP A 286 6.71 4.41 2.40
N LEU A 287 6.95 4.18 1.10
CA LEU A 287 7.17 5.20 0.09
C LEU A 287 5.96 5.34 -0.84
N GLU A 288 5.09 6.30 -0.50
CA GLU A 288 3.91 6.66 -1.28
C GLU A 288 4.21 6.93 -2.74
N ARG A 289 3.64 6.11 -3.63
CA ARG A 289 3.78 6.26 -5.08
C ARG A 289 5.24 6.46 -5.49
N GLY A 290 6.14 5.80 -4.79
CA GLY A 290 7.55 6.13 -4.76
C GLY A 290 8.48 4.97 -5.06
N GLN A 291 9.77 5.28 -5.11
CA GLN A 291 10.83 4.32 -5.34
C GLN A 291 12.07 4.72 -4.53
N LEU A 292 12.94 3.76 -4.26
CA LEU A 292 14.33 4.02 -3.88
C LEU A 292 15.23 3.92 -5.12
N ASP A 293 16.37 4.61 -5.13
CA ASP A 293 17.38 4.47 -6.19
C ASP A 293 18.52 3.50 -5.83
N HIS A 294 18.46 2.91 -4.62
CA HIS A 294 19.48 2.04 -4.05
C HIS A 294 18.89 0.84 -3.31
N ILE A 295 19.74 -0.13 -2.94
CA ILE A 295 19.38 -1.23 -2.04
C ILE A 295 19.45 -0.73 -0.60
N THR A 296 18.42 -1.01 0.18
CA THR A 296 18.45 -0.88 1.65
C THR A 296 18.52 -2.26 2.32
N PRO A 297 19.29 -2.42 3.42
CA PRO A 297 19.32 -3.67 4.18
C PRO A 297 18.00 -3.99 4.87
N ASP A 298 17.23 -2.96 5.23
CA ASP A 298 15.94 -3.10 5.90
C ASP A 298 14.81 -3.22 4.88
N LEU A 299 13.77 -3.98 5.21
CA LEU A 299 12.58 -4.07 4.36
C LEU A 299 11.90 -2.70 4.33
N TRP A 300 11.47 -2.31 3.14
CA TRP A 300 10.62 -1.14 2.91
C TRP A 300 9.43 -1.54 2.04
N GLN A 301 8.39 -0.71 2.02
CA GLN A 301 7.23 -0.90 1.17
C GLN A 301 7.12 0.27 0.18
N ASN A 302 6.75 -0.04 -1.05
CA ASN A 302 6.13 0.92 -1.94
C ASN A 302 4.63 0.64 -1.99
N ASP A 303 3.81 1.64 -1.75
CA ASP A 303 2.41 1.67 -2.11
C ASP A 303 2.21 2.46 -3.41
N THR A 304 1.40 1.94 -4.33
CA THR A 304 1.04 2.63 -5.58
C THR A 304 -0.37 2.20 -6.00
N SER A 305 -0.92 2.78 -7.07
CA SER A 305 -2.28 2.48 -7.53
C SER A 305 -2.29 2.04 -8.99
N VAL A 306 -3.26 1.19 -9.34
CA VAL A 306 -3.59 0.89 -10.74
C VAL A 306 -3.99 2.15 -11.51
N ALA A 307 -4.52 3.17 -10.82
CA ALA A 307 -4.88 4.46 -11.39
C ALA A 307 -3.85 5.55 -11.03
N LYS A 308 -3.40 6.29 -12.05
CA LYS A 308 -2.43 7.38 -11.92
C LYS A 308 -2.99 8.60 -11.19
N ASN A 309 -4.30 8.84 -11.28
CA ASN A 309 -4.94 10.07 -10.83
C ASN A 309 -5.74 9.96 -9.52
N SER A 310 -5.94 8.76 -8.97
CA SER A 310 -6.63 8.55 -7.68
C SER A 310 -6.27 7.22 -7.04
N TRP A 311 -6.46 7.13 -5.72
CA TRP A 311 -6.52 5.86 -5.01
C TRP A 311 -7.93 5.26 -5.06
N GLY A 312 -8.97 6.09 -4.95
CA GLY A 312 -10.37 5.67 -5.05
C GLY A 312 -10.92 5.53 -6.48
N TYR A 313 -12.16 5.05 -6.58
CA TYR A 313 -12.90 5.00 -7.85
C TYR A 313 -13.33 6.39 -8.34
N THR A 314 -13.09 6.70 -9.61
CA THR A 314 -13.70 7.85 -10.30
C THR A 314 -14.19 7.51 -11.70
N ILE A 315 -15.20 8.23 -12.19
CA ILE A 315 -15.59 8.22 -13.61
C ILE A 315 -14.52 9.02 -14.38
N GLY A 316 -13.43 8.35 -14.74
CA GLY A 316 -12.28 8.98 -15.40
C GLY A 316 -10.92 8.58 -14.83
N ASN A 317 -10.83 7.45 -14.10
CA ASN A 317 -9.54 6.88 -13.71
C ASN A 317 -8.64 6.69 -14.94
N ASP A 318 -7.41 7.21 -14.85
CA ASP A 318 -6.34 7.04 -15.83
C ASP A 318 -5.47 5.86 -15.40
N TYR A 319 -5.65 4.71 -16.03
CA TYR A 319 -5.02 3.47 -15.60
C TYR A 319 -3.57 3.34 -16.11
N LYS A 320 -2.71 2.75 -15.27
CA LYS A 320 -1.41 2.22 -15.67
C LYS A 320 -1.58 1.02 -16.61
N LYS A 321 -0.57 0.73 -17.41
CA LYS A 321 -0.55 -0.55 -18.13
C LYS A 321 -0.23 -1.69 -17.16
N PRO A 322 -0.69 -2.92 -17.41
CA PRO A 322 -0.27 -4.07 -16.61
C PRO A 322 1.25 -4.26 -16.56
N SER A 323 1.95 -4.00 -17.67
CA SER A 323 3.41 -4.04 -17.75
C SER A 323 4.08 -3.08 -16.76
N ASP A 324 3.58 -1.85 -16.65
CA ASP A 324 4.17 -0.82 -15.78
C ASP A 324 4.14 -1.27 -14.32
N VAL A 325 3.05 -1.93 -13.90
CA VAL A 325 2.89 -2.43 -12.54
C VAL A 325 3.78 -3.65 -12.26
N VAL A 326 3.95 -4.53 -13.25
CA VAL A 326 4.91 -5.65 -13.15
C VAL A 326 6.34 -5.12 -13.03
N LEU A 327 6.69 -4.09 -13.82
CA LEU A 327 8.00 -3.43 -13.78
C LEU A 327 8.25 -2.75 -12.42
N ASP A 328 7.24 -2.07 -11.86
CA ASP A 328 7.30 -1.51 -10.50
C ASP A 328 7.59 -2.60 -9.46
N LEU A 329 6.88 -3.75 -9.52
CA LEU A 329 7.12 -4.87 -8.61
C LEU A 329 8.57 -5.39 -8.69
N ILE A 330 9.09 -5.57 -9.91
CA ILE A 330 10.45 -6.10 -10.13
C ILE A 330 11.49 -5.12 -9.58
N ASP A 331 11.35 -3.82 -9.86
CA ASP A 331 12.27 -2.78 -9.41
C ASP A 331 12.28 -2.69 -7.88
N VAL A 332 11.10 -2.66 -7.25
CA VAL A 332 10.94 -2.66 -5.78
C VAL A 332 11.60 -3.87 -5.14
N VAL A 333 11.31 -5.09 -5.63
CA VAL A 333 11.83 -6.33 -5.05
C VAL A 333 13.35 -6.43 -5.19
N SER A 334 13.90 -5.94 -6.30
CA SER A 334 15.36 -5.90 -6.52
C SER A 334 16.11 -5.01 -5.52
N LYS A 335 15.41 -4.05 -4.90
CA LYS A 335 15.92 -3.09 -3.91
C LYS A 335 15.52 -3.43 -2.48
N ASN A 336 15.16 -4.70 -2.23
CA ASN A 336 14.70 -5.22 -0.95
C ASN A 336 13.31 -4.77 -0.50
N GLY A 337 12.47 -4.24 -1.39
CA GLY A 337 11.13 -3.77 -1.03
C GLY A 337 10.03 -4.84 -1.13
N ALA A 338 8.82 -4.44 -0.74
CA ALA A 338 7.55 -5.08 -1.08
C ALA A 338 6.60 -4.05 -1.76
N LEU A 339 5.78 -4.50 -2.70
CA LEU A 339 4.81 -3.67 -3.40
C LEU A 339 3.40 -3.89 -2.83
N LEU A 340 2.74 -2.80 -2.45
CA LEU A 340 1.34 -2.74 -2.05
C LEU A 340 0.54 -2.00 -3.15
N LEU A 341 -0.14 -2.77 -4.00
CA LEU A 341 -0.86 -2.23 -5.15
C LEU A 341 -2.32 -1.94 -4.80
N ASN A 342 -2.71 -0.69 -4.91
CA ASN A 342 -4.04 -0.21 -4.67
C ASN A 342 -4.99 -0.43 -5.85
N ILE A 343 -6.24 -0.81 -5.52
CA ILE A 343 -7.41 -0.73 -6.39
C ILE A 343 -8.49 0.19 -5.81
N GLY A 344 -9.37 0.68 -6.69
CA GLY A 344 -10.49 1.56 -6.31
C GLY A 344 -11.84 0.96 -6.69
N PRO A 345 -12.47 0.13 -5.83
CA PRO A 345 -13.79 -0.43 -6.09
C PRO A 345 -14.91 0.62 -6.19
N LYS A 346 -15.96 0.30 -6.95
CA LYS A 346 -17.17 1.12 -7.10
C LYS A 346 -18.01 1.13 -5.83
N PRO A 347 -18.87 2.14 -5.61
CA PRO A 347 -19.71 2.21 -4.40
C PRO A 347 -20.68 1.04 -4.21
N ASP A 348 -21.00 0.29 -5.27
CA ASP A 348 -21.80 -0.94 -5.17
C ASP A 348 -20.98 -2.17 -4.78
N GLY A 349 -19.65 -2.07 -4.66
CA GLY A 349 -18.75 -3.16 -4.30
C GLY A 349 -18.17 -3.95 -5.48
N THR A 350 -18.50 -3.58 -6.72
CA THR A 350 -17.84 -4.16 -7.89
C THR A 350 -16.46 -3.55 -8.11
N ILE A 351 -15.47 -4.39 -8.42
CA ILE A 351 -14.16 -3.94 -8.88
C ILE A 351 -14.29 -3.56 -10.36
N PRO A 352 -13.83 -2.37 -10.80
CA PRO A 352 -13.85 -2.02 -12.22
C PRO A 352 -13.09 -3.05 -13.07
N GLU A 353 -13.51 -3.25 -14.32
CA GLU A 353 -12.91 -4.29 -15.16
C GLU A 353 -11.44 -3.98 -15.49
N GLU A 354 -11.08 -2.70 -15.59
CA GLU A 354 -9.70 -2.26 -15.80
C GLU A 354 -8.80 -2.59 -14.59
N ASP A 355 -9.25 -2.35 -13.35
CA ASP A 355 -8.55 -2.81 -12.14
C ASP A 355 -8.36 -4.34 -12.18
N ALA A 356 -9.45 -5.08 -12.44
CA ALA A 356 -9.41 -6.53 -12.48
C ALA A 356 -8.52 -7.07 -13.61
N HIS A 357 -8.51 -6.42 -14.77
CA HIS A 357 -7.64 -6.77 -15.89
C HIS A 357 -6.17 -6.65 -15.52
N ILE A 358 -5.75 -5.53 -14.92
CA ILE A 358 -4.36 -5.34 -14.46
C ILE A 358 -3.97 -6.42 -13.47
N LEU A 359 -4.83 -6.69 -12.48
CA LEU A 359 -4.59 -7.74 -11.49
C LEU A 359 -4.43 -9.13 -12.14
N ARG A 360 -5.28 -9.50 -13.11
CA ARG A 360 -5.18 -10.79 -13.80
C ARG A 360 -3.93 -10.89 -14.66
N GLU A 361 -3.53 -9.83 -15.36
CA GLU A 361 -2.29 -9.83 -16.15
C GLU A 361 -1.05 -9.94 -15.26
N MET A 362 -1.02 -9.25 -14.12
CA MET A 362 0.02 -9.46 -13.11
C MET A 362 0.06 -10.91 -12.62
N GLY A 363 -1.11 -11.48 -12.32
CA GLY A 363 -1.26 -12.88 -11.91
C GLY A 363 -0.72 -13.87 -12.93
N LYS A 364 -1.02 -13.66 -14.23
CA LYS A 364 -0.47 -14.47 -15.32
C LYS A 364 1.05 -14.43 -15.35
N TRP A 365 1.65 -13.24 -15.23
CA TRP A 365 3.10 -13.09 -15.21
C TRP A 365 3.73 -13.74 -13.98
N LEU A 366 3.16 -13.51 -12.78
CA LEU A 366 3.65 -14.06 -11.51
C LEU A 366 3.48 -15.58 -11.41
N LYS A 367 2.49 -16.16 -12.08
CA LYS A 367 2.34 -17.63 -12.15
C LYS A 367 3.54 -18.29 -12.84
N VAL A 368 4.13 -17.62 -13.83
CA VAL A 368 5.30 -18.10 -14.57
C VAL A 368 6.60 -17.72 -13.86
N ASN A 369 6.71 -16.45 -13.47
CA ASN A 369 7.97 -15.83 -13.04
C ASN A 369 8.10 -15.67 -11.52
N GLY A 370 7.10 -16.12 -10.75
CA GLY A 370 7.02 -15.89 -9.31
C GLY A 370 8.18 -16.43 -8.50
N GLU A 371 8.94 -17.42 -8.99
CA GLU A 371 10.14 -17.89 -8.29
C GLU A 371 11.28 -16.85 -8.23
N ALA A 372 11.27 -15.87 -9.15
CA ALA A 372 12.19 -14.73 -9.16
C ALA A 372 11.74 -13.58 -8.24
N ILE A 373 10.53 -13.66 -7.69
CA ILE A 373 9.96 -12.66 -6.79
C ILE A 373 9.83 -13.21 -5.37
N TYR A 374 9.08 -14.30 -5.19
CA TYR A 374 8.72 -14.80 -3.88
C TYR A 374 9.85 -15.56 -3.20
N GLY A 375 10.18 -15.11 -1.98
CA GLY A 375 11.24 -15.67 -1.15
C GLY A 375 12.64 -15.44 -1.68
N THR A 376 12.83 -14.51 -2.63
CA THR A 376 14.14 -14.07 -3.06
C THR A 376 14.73 -13.03 -2.10
N ARG A 377 15.98 -12.67 -2.34
CA ARG A 377 16.64 -11.48 -1.80
C ARG A 377 17.16 -10.64 -2.96
N TYR A 378 17.41 -9.36 -2.71
CA TYR A 378 18.23 -8.56 -3.62
C TYR A 378 19.59 -9.25 -3.83
N TRP A 379 20.17 -9.09 -5.01
CA TRP A 379 21.55 -9.53 -5.25
C TRP A 379 22.55 -8.40 -4.95
N LYS A 380 23.84 -8.62 -5.19
CA LYS A 380 24.92 -7.65 -4.86
C LYS A 380 24.73 -6.25 -5.46
N THR A 381 23.95 -6.15 -6.53
CA THR A 381 23.39 -4.91 -7.09
C THR A 381 21.93 -5.16 -7.41
N PHE A 382 21.09 -4.13 -7.37
CA PHE A 382 19.66 -4.27 -7.70
C PHE A 382 19.45 -4.44 -9.20
N GLY A 383 20.34 -3.88 -10.02
CA GLY A 383 20.18 -3.85 -11.45
C GLY A 383 21.31 -3.14 -12.19
N GLU A 384 21.12 -3.02 -13.49
CA GLU A 384 21.89 -2.19 -14.42
C GLU A 384 20.96 -1.65 -15.51
N GLY A 385 21.49 -0.73 -16.32
CA GLY A 385 20.79 -0.12 -17.45
C GLY A 385 20.82 1.41 -17.44
N PRO A 386 20.45 2.05 -18.56
CA PRO A 386 20.47 3.50 -18.71
C PRO A 386 19.28 4.22 -18.08
N THR A 387 18.18 3.51 -17.77
CA THR A 387 16.94 4.15 -17.34
C THR A 387 17.00 4.53 -15.87
N VAL A 388 16.85 5.82 -15.59
CA VAL A 388 16.84 6.36 -14.22
C VAL A 388 15.42 6.27 -13.66
N VAL A 389 15.30 5.67 -12.47
CA VAL A 389 14.08 5.66 -11.67
C VAL A 389 14.28 6.65 -10.52
N PRO A 390 13.56 7.79 -10.48
CA PRO A 390 13.75 8.79 -9.43
C PRO A 390 13.37 8.26 -8.05
N GLU A 391 14.21 8.52 -7.05
CA GLU A 391 13.90 8.27 -5.65
C GLU A 391 12.87 9.29 -5.11
N GLY A 392 12.04 8.83 -4.18
CA GLY A 392 11.15 9.67 -3.38
C GLY A 392 9.68 9.33 -3.56
N HIS A 393 8.82 10.08 -2.88
CA HIS A 393 7.37 9.95 -2.97
C HIS A 393 6.83 10.56 -4.26
N PHE A 394 5.73 10.02 -4.79
CA PHE A 394 5.04 10.50 -6.00
C PHE A 394 5.91 10.54 -7.27
N THR A 395 6.79 9.56 -7.45
CA THR A 395 7.59 9.39 -8.66
C THR A 395 6.99 8.36 -9.63
N ASP A 396 5.89 7.70 -9.27
CA ASP A 396 5.27 6.63 -10.05
C ASP A 396 4.57 7.07 -11.35
N THR A 397 4.37 8.37 -11.56
CA THR A 397 3.89 8.93 -12.82
C THR A 397 5.03 9.30 -13.78
N TYR A 398 6.29 9.15 -13.36
CA TYR A 398 7.43 9.34 -14.24
C TYR A 398 7.43 8.25 -15.32
N ASP A 399 7.54 8.66 -16.59
CA ASP A 399 7.51 7.73 -17.71
C ASP A 399 8.85 6.99 -17.80
N LYS A 400 8.84 5.70 -17.44
CA LYS A 400 10.02 4.83 -17.40
C LYS A 400 10.15 4.11 -18.74
N HIS A 401 10.92 4.66 -19.66
CA HIS A 401 11.20 4.02 -20.95
C HIS A 401 12.32 2.97 -20.84
N PHE A 402 12.04 1.87 -20.15
CA PHE A 402 13.00 0.78 -20.02
C PHE A 402 13.40 0.19 -21.38
N THR A 403 14.68 -0.13 -21.47
CA THR A 403 15.37 -0.68 -22.64
C THR A 403 15.81 -2.11 -22.35
N SER A 404 16.32 -2.81 -23.37
CA SER A 404 16.88 -4.15 -23.20
C SER A 404 18.18 -4.19 -22.40
N GLU A 405 18.81 -3.04 -22.16
CA GLU A 405 19.93 -2.91 -21.23
C GLU A 405 19.49 -2.79 -19.77
N ASP A 406 18.20 -2.55 -19.51
CA ASP A 406 17.68 -2.46 -18.16
C ASP A 406 17.37 -3.85 -17.61
N ILE A 407 18.14 -4.25 -16.60
CA ILE A 407 18.05 -5.56 -15.96
C ILE A 407 17.91 -5.37 -14.46
N ARG A 408 17.07 -6.20 -13.83
CA ARG A 408 16.93 -6.26 -12.37
C ARG A 408 17.28 -7.64 -11.84
N PHE A 409 17.92 -7.66 -10.67
CA PHE A 409 18.46 -8.87 -10.09
C PHE A 409 17.80 -9.21 -8.76
N THR A 410 17.41 -10.47 -8.65
CA THR A 410 17.12 -11.11 -7.36
C THR A 410 17.90 -12.41 -7.27
N SER A 411 17.96 -13.01 -6.08
CA SER A 411 18.67 -14.27 -5.86
C SER A 411 17.99 -15.15 -4.84
N LYS A 412 18.13 -16.47 -5.03
CA LYS A 412 17.61 -17.50 -4.12
C LYS A 412 18.41 -18.78 -4.31
N SER A 413 18.89 -19.36 -3.21
CA SER A 413 19.73 -20.57 -3.24
C SER A 413 20.95 -20.38 -4.14
N ASN A 414 21.16 -21.24 -5.14
CA ASN A 414 22.22 -21.17 -6.14
C ASN A 414 21.75 -20.56 -7.48
N HIS A 415 20.67 -19.76 -7.46
CA HIS A 415 20.17 -19.06 -8.63
C HIS A 415 20.27 -17.55 -8.47
N ILE A 416 20.70 -16.90 -9.55
CA ILE A 416 20.54 -15.46 -9.78
C ILE A 416 19.44 -15.32 -10.82
N TYR A 417 18.41 -14.53 -10.54
CA TYR A 417 17.40 -14.19 -11.53
C TYR A 417 17.75 -12.84 -12.12
N ALA A 418 17.89 -12.79 -13.44
CA ALA A 418 18.10 -11.56 -14.20
C ALA A 418 16.83 -11.29 -15.01
N THR A 419 16.06 -10.30 -14.59
CA THR A 419 14.83 -9.90 -15.28
C THR A 419 15.16 -8.80 -16.28
N VAL A 420 15.05 -9.11 -17.57
CA VAL A 420 15.22 -8.17 -18.67
C VAL A 420 13.93 -7.37 -18.82
N LEU A 421 14.00 -6.06 -18.57
CA LEU A 421 12.81 -5.23 -18.44
C LEU A 421 12.11 -4.94 -19.78
N HIS A 422 12.85 -5.03 -20.88
CA HIS A 422 12.33 -4.96 -22.23
C HIS A 422 13.08 -5.98 -23.10
N TRP A 423 12.40 -6.98 -23.64
CA TRP A 423 13.08 -8.02 -24.41
C TRP A 423 13.64 -7.49 -25.74
N PRO A 424 14.93 -7.76 -26.08
CA PRO A 424 15.52 -7.29 -27.34
C PRO A 424 15.02 -8.09 -28.56
N GLU A 425 14.70 -7.40 -29.66
CA GLU A 425 14.19 -8.03 -30.88
C GLU A 425 15.17 -9.01 -31.54
N ASP A 426 16.48 -8.76 -31.42
CA ASP A 426 17.51 -9.63 -31.97
C ASP A 426 17.78 -10.87 -31.09
N GLY A 427 17.27 -10.88 -29.86
CA GLY A 427 17.43 -11.96 -28.90
C GLY A 427 18.82 -12.01 -28.25
N GLU A 428 19.60 -10.93 -28.33
CA GLU A 428 20.93 -10.83 -27.73
C GLU A 428 20.89 -10.00 -26.44
N ILE A 429 21.40 -10.56 -25.35
CA ILE A 429 21.40 -9.94 -24.03
C ILE A 429 22.83 -9.86 -23.50
N HIS A 430 23.20 -8.70 -22.98
CA HIS A 430 24.52 -8.42 -22.43
C HIS A 430 24.40 -8.00 -20.98
N ILE A 431 24.93 -8.80 -20.06
CA ILE A 431 24.85 -8.53 -18.62
C ILE A 431 26.23 -8.16 -18.07
N LYS A 432 26.45 -6.87 -17.80
CA LYS A 432 27.74 -6.32 -17.34
C LYS A 432 28.05 -6.85 -15.93
N ALA A 433 27.05 -6.85 -15.05
CA ALA A 433 27.18 -7.26 -13.65
C ALA A 433 27.63 -8.72 -13.46
N LEU A 434 27.38 -9.59 -14.45
CA LEU A 434 27.76 -11.01 -14.40
C LEU A 434 29.01 -11.34 -15.23
N GLY A 435 29.62 -10.34 -15.87
CA GLY A 435 30.87 -10.46 -16.62
C GLY A 435 32.12 -10.69 -15.77
N ASN A 436 33.29 -10.83 -16.43
CA ASN A 436 34.59 -10.92 -15.75
C ASN A 436 35.13 -9.55 -15.34
N ASP A 437 34.72 -8.45 -15.99
CA ASP A 437 35.29 -7.12 -15.73
C ASP A 437 34.76 -6.51 -14.43
N MET A 438 33.44 -6.64 -14.16
CA MET A 438 32.83 -6.10 -12.93
C MET A 438 33.18 -6.91 -11.67
N LYS A 439 33.63 -8.17 -11.82
CA LYS A 439 34.10 -9.05 -10.73
C LYS A 439 33.09 -9.26 -9.60
N LEU A 440 31.79 -9.01 -9.83
CA LEU A 440 30.73 -9.23 -8.84
C LEU A 440 30.41 -10.72 -8.68
N LEU A 441 30.41 -11.48 -9.78
CA LEU A 441 30.27 -12.93 -9.76
C LEU A 441 31.66 -13.60 -9.75
N LYS A 442 31.92 -14.46 -8.76
CA LYS A 442 33.17 -15.25 -8.68
C LYS A 442 32.93 -16.76 -8.84
N SER A 443 31.67 -17.14 -9.01
CA SER A 443 31.22 -18.52 -9.25
C SER A 443 31.17 -18.84 -10.74
N THR A 444 30.95 -20.10 -11.05
CA THR A 444 30.76 -20.60 -12.43
C THR A 444 29.28 -20.54 -12.78
N ILE A 445 28.93 -20.12 -14.00
CA ILE A 445 27.57 -20.25 -14.54
C ILE A 445 27.47 -21.63 -15.17
N ARG A 446 26.53 -22.45 -14.69
CA ARG A 446 26.27 -23.79 -15.22
C ARG A 446 25.26 -23.80 -16.32
N ASP A 447 24.22 -23.00 -16.16
CA ASP A 447 23.07 -23.00 -17.04
C ASP A 447 22.34 -21.67 -16.96
N ILE A 448 21.64 -21.34 -18.03
CA ILE A 448 20.73 -20.21 -18.13
C ILE A 448 19.44 -20.73 -18.73
N GLU A 449 18.34 -20.56 -18.00
CA GLU A 449 16.98 -20.94 -18.40
C GLU A 449 16.13 -19.68 -18.60
N ILE A 450 15.24 -19.66 -19.60
CA ILE A 450 14.19 -18.63 -19.69
C ILE A 450 12.92 -19.17 -19.02
N LEU A 451 12.48 -18.51 -17.94
CA LEU A 451 11.30 -18.96 -17.21
C LEU A 451 10.04 -18.97 -18.09
N GLY A 452 9.22 -20.01 -17.91
CA GLY A 452 8.02 -20.23 -18.72
C GLY A 452 8.26 -20.92 -20.06
N THR A 453 9.50 -21.32 -20.34
CA THR A 453 9.89 -22.02 -21.57
C THR A 453 10.82 -23.19 -21.27
N ASP A 454 11.06 -24.05 -22.26
CA ASP A 454 12.09 -25.11 -22.21
C ASP A 454 13.44 -24.63 -22.81
N LEU A 455 13.65 -23.31 -22.91
CA LEU A 455 14.81 -22.74 -23.60
C LEU A 455 16.00 -22.56 -22.65
N HIS A 456 17.14 -23.03 -23.12
CA HIS A 456 18.45 -22.85 -22.49
C HIS A 456 19.38 -22.12 -23.47
N PRO A 457 19.47 -20.77 -23.40
CA PRO A 457 20.27 -19.99 -24.32
C PRO A 457 21.76 -20.33 -24.27
N ALA A 458 22.44 -20.18 -25.40
CA ALA A 458 23.89 -20.24 -25.42
C ALA A 458 24.46 -18.99 -24.75
N PHE A 459 25.52 -19.14 -23.95
CA PHE A 459 26.15 -18.01 -23.28
C PHE A 459 27.68 -18.08 -23.32
N ALA A 460 28.31 -16.91 -23.29
CA ALA A 460 29.75 -16.76 -23.14
C ALA A 460 30.04 -15.69 -22.09
N ARG A 461 30.87 -16.04 -21.11
CA ARG A 461 31.26 -15.11 -20.05
C ARG A 461 32.61 -14.48 -20.38
N ASN A 462 32.56 -13.29 -20.96
CA ASN A 462 33.71 -12.49 -21.39
C ASN A 462 33.87 -11.28 -20.46
N LYS A 463 34.04 -10.07 -21.01
CA LYS A 463 34.00 -8.82 -20.24
C LYS A 463 32.66 -8.65 -19.53
N GLU A 464 31.58 -8.93 -20.27
CA GLU A 464 30.20 -9.10 -19.83
C GLU A 464 29.75 -10.56 -20.00
N LEU A 465 28.55 -10.90 -19.51
CA LEU A 465 27.89 -12.16 -19.84
C LEU A 465 27.05 -11.96 -21.09
N ASP A 466 27.50 -12.53 -22.21
CA ASP A 466 26.81 -12.51 -23.49
C ASP A 466 25.87 -13.72 -23.58
N ILE A 467 24.58 -13.50 -23.87
CA ILE A 467 23.54 -14.53 -23.94
C ILE A 467 22.82 -14.39 -25.29
N SER A 468 22.82 -15.48 -26.07
CA SER A 468 22.16 -15.53 -27.38
C SER A 468 20.96 -16.48 -27.32
N CYS A 469 19.77 -15.91 -27.40
CA CYS A 469 18.49 -16.63 -27.41
C CYS A 469 18.02 -16.95 -28.83
N GLY A 470 18.53 -16.21 -29.83
CA GLY A 470 18.09 -16.28 -31.22
C GLY A 470 16.89 -15.37 -31.51
N ARG A 471 16.91 -14.75 -32.70
CA ARG A 471 15.88 -13.79 -33.12
C ARG A 471 14.49 -14.43 -33.18
N GLY A 472 13.51 -13.75 -32.56
CA GLY A 472 12.10 -14.13 -32.62
C GLY A 472 11.73 -15.41 -31.86
N VAL A 473 12.64 -15.92 -31.02
CA VAL A 473 12.40 -17.10 -30.17
C VAL A 473 11.46 -16.75 -29.00
N ILE A 474 11.60 -15.55 -28.46
CA ILE A 474 10.65 -14.94 -27.53
C ILE A 474 9.99 -13.78 -28.26
N GLU A 475 8.67 -13.67 -28.16
CA GLU A 475 7.93 -12.54 -28.71
C GLU A 475 8.28 -11.28 -27.92
N ALA A 476 8.86 -10.28 -28.62
CA ALA A 476 9.11 -8.98 -28.02
C ALA A 476 7.77 -8.32 -27.70
N GLY A 477 7.54 -8.02 -26.43
CA GLY A 477 6.34 -7.37 -25.94
C GLY A 477 6.62 -6.54 -24.70
N ASP A 478 5.58 -5.89 -24.19
CA ASP A 478 5.68 -4.96 -23.04
C ASP A 478 5.99 -5.68 -21.71
N MET A 479 5.85 -7.00 -21.64
CA MET A 479 6.10 -7.77 -20.42
C MET A 479 7.58 -8.17 -20.27
N PRO A 480 8.17 -8.02 -19.07
CA PRO A 480 9.56 -8.38 -18.83
C PRO A 480 9.77 -9.89 -18.81
N VAL A 481 10.99 -10.32 -19.14
CA VAL A 481 11.35 -11.75 -19.26
C VAL A 481 12.41 -12.09 -18.23
N VAL A 482 12.30 -13.26 -17.61
CA VAL A 482 13.21 -13.68 -16.53
C VAL A 482 14.16 -14.77 -17.02
N LEU A 483 15.45 -14.50 -16.86
CA LEU A 483 16.52 -15.47 -16.99
C LEU A 483 16.85 -16.03 -15.61
N LYS A 484 16.80 -17.35 -15.45
CA LYS A 484 17.27 -18.07 -14.26
C LYS A 484 18.68 -18.56 -14.53
N ILE A 485 19.64 -18.02 -13.79
CA ILE A 485 21.07 -18.29 -13.95
C ILE A 485 21.52 -19.18 -12.80
N THR A 486 21.86 -20.43 -13.10
CA THR A 486 22.34 -21.41 -12.11
C THR A 486 23.84 -21.28 -11.92
N VAL A 487 24.28 -21.11 -10.67
CA VAL A 487 25.70 -20.93 -10.33
C VAL A 487 26.22 -22.01 -9.38
N GLU A 488 27.52 -22.30 -9.46
CA GLU A 488 28.26 -23.22 -8.57
C GLU A 488 29.62 -22.68 -8.14
#